data_AF-A0A8J2ZLJ9-F1
#
_entry.id   AF-A0A8J2ZLJ9-F1
#
_cell.length_a   1.000
_cell.length_b   1.000
_cell.length_c   1.000
_cell.angle_alpha   90.00
_cell.angle_beta   90.00
_cell.angle_gamma   90.00
#
_symmetry.space_group_name_H-M   'P 1'
#
loop_
_entity.id
_entity.type
_entity.pdbx_description
1 polymer ?
#
loop_
_entity_poly.entity_id
_entity_poly.type
_entity_poly.pdbx_seq_one_letter_code
_entity_poly.pdbx_strand_id
1 'polypeptide(L)'
;MSKTVVDSIKRCMAKRKTGLVIETTQGKTTVSEASRSFDLSPSEIEGWVEDAKRGIDNSLRANPLDIREQYEKQLRDLQDAYGEAML
;
A
#
# COMPACT_ATOMS: atom_id res chain seq x y z
N MET A 1 12.22 -27.80 -5.59
CA MET A 1 13.09 -26.61 -5.66
C MET A 1 12.45 -25.38 -6.37
N SER A 2 11.18 -25.42 -6.83
CA SER A 2 10.66 -24.37 -7.74
C SER A 2 9.97 -23.14 -7.11
N LYS A 3 9.44 -23.23 -5.88
CA LYS A 3 8.66 -22.11 -5.29
C LYS A 3 9.58 -20.97 -4.79
N THR A 4 10.73 -21.32 -4.23
CA THR A 4 11.69 -20.37 -3.62
C THR A 4 12.33 -19.42 -4.63
N VAL A 5 12.56 -19.88 -5.87
CA VAL A 5 13.15 -19.07 -6.95
C VAL A 5 12.15 -18.06 -7.51
N VAL A 6 10.89 -18.47 -7.72
CA VAL A 6 9.83 -17.57 -8.19
C VAL A 6 9.53 -16.48 -7.16
N ASP A 7 9.49 -16.83 -5.87
CA ASP A 7 9.23 -15.85 -4.81
C ASP A 7 10.37 -14.85 -4.64
N SER A 8 11.63 -15.28 -4.81
CA SER A 8 12.78 -14.39 -4.77
C SER A 8 12.84 -13.47 -6.00
N ILE A 9 12.45 -13.94 -7.19
CA ILE A 9 12.28 -13.11 -8.39
C ILE A 9 11.17 -12.06 -8.18
N LYS A 10 10.00 -12.46 -7.66
CA LYS A 10 8.88 -11.55 -7.35
C LYS A 10 9.29 -10.49 -6.32
N ARG A 11 9.99 -10.89 -5.26
CA ARG A 11 10.53 -9.96 -4.25
C ARG A 11 11.55 -9.00 -4.85
N CYS A 12 12.38 -9.46 -5.78
CA CYS A 12 13.34 -8.61 -6.49
C CYS A 12 12.63 -7.59 -7.39
N MET A 13 11.59 -8.00 -8.12
CA MET A 13 10.74 -7.10 -8.90
C MET A 13 10.03 -6.06 -8.01
N ALA A 14 9.47 -6.48 -6.88
CA ALA A 14 8.84 -5.57 -5.93
C ALA A 14 9.82 -4.51 -5.41
N LYS A 15 11.04 -4.90 -5.04
CA LYS A 15 12.08 -3.96 -4.60
C LYS A 15 12.50 -2.97 -5.68
N ARG A 16 12.64 -3.43 -6.93
CA ARG A 16 12.95 -2.56 -8.08
C ARG A 16 11.83 -1.57 -8.36
N LYS A 17 10.58 -2.02 -8.30
CA LYS A 17 9.39 -1.16 -8.43
C LYS A 17 9.36 -0.08 -7.35
N THR A 18 9.62 -0.43 -6.08
CA THR A 18 9.67 0.55 -4.99
C THR A 18 10.78 1.58 -5.20
N GLY A 19 11.99 1.14 -5.58
CA GLY A 19 13.10 2.05 -5.88
C GLY A 19 12.75 3.04 -7.00
N LEU A 20 12.17 2.53 -8.09
CA LEU A 20 11.74 3.34 -9.22
C LEU A 20 10.69 4.40 -8.83
N VAL A 21 9.69 4.01 -8.04
CA VAL A 21 8.63 4.92 -7.57
C VAL A 21 9.20 6.00 -6.66
N ILE A 22 10.14 5.65 -5.78
CA ILE A 22 10.80 6.62 -4.89
C ILE A 22 11.63 7.63 -5.70
N GLU A 23 12.45 7.17 -6.64
CA GLU A 23 13.26 8.04 -7.49
C GLU A 23 12.41 8.99 -8.34
N THR A 24 11.31 8.47 -8.90
CA THR A 24 10.34 9.26 -9.66
C THR A 24 9.67 10.32 -8.78
N THR A 25 9.28 9.96 -7.56
CA THR A 25 8.66 10.89 -6.61
C THR A 25 9.64 11.97 -6.14
N GLN A 26 10.92 11.63 -6.02
CA GLN A 26 12.00 12.56 -5.67
C GLN A 26 12.47 13.43 -6.85
N GLY A 27 11.96 13.20 -8.06
CA GLY A 27 12.37 13.92 -9.28
C GLY A 27 13.78 13.55 -9.77
N LYS A 28 14.37 12.46 -9.29
CA LYS A 28 15.70 11.98 -9.72
C LYS A 28 15.66 11.26 -11.06
N THR A 29 14.53 10.61 -11.34
CA THR A 29 14.25 9.91 -12.58
C THR A 29 12.91 10.41 -13.08
N THR A 30 12.83 10.89 -14.31
CA THR A 30 11.55 11.31 -14.90
C THR A 30 10.73 10.09 -15.32
N VAL A 31 9.41 10.24 -15.43
CA VAL A 31 8.51 9.18 -15.92
C VAL A 31 8.95 8.70 -17.32
N SER A 32 9.42 9.61 -18.18
CA SER A 32 9.91 9.26 -19.51
C SER A 32 11.22 8.46 -19.50
N GLU A 33 12.16 8.78 -18.61
CA GLU A 33 13.40 8.02 -18.44
C GLU A 33 13.14 6.63 -17.86
N ALA A 34 12.26 6.55 -16.87
CA ALA A 34 11.79 5.30 -16.28
C ALA A 34 11.09 4.42 -17.32
N SER A 35 10.19 4.99 -18.12
CA SER A 35 9.47 4.28 -19.18
C SER A 35 10.42 3.63 -20.18
N ARG A 36 11.44 4.36 -20.65
CA ARG A 36 12.45 3.83 -21.59
C ARG A 36 13.37 2.78 -20.96
N SER A 37 13.74 2.95 -19.69
CA SER A 37 14.71 2.08 -19.03
C SER A 37 14.11 0.75 -18.58
N PHE A 38 12.82 0.73 -18.27
CA PHE A 38 12.12 -0.43 -17.74
C PHE A 38 11.09 -1.02 -18.71
N ASP A 39 10.95 -0.46 -19.92
CA ASP A 39 9.96 -0.84 -20.93
C ASP A 39 8.53 -0.88 -20.37
N LEU A 40 8.20 0.15 -19.57
CA LEU A 40 6.91 0.34 -18.94
C LEU A 40 6.18 1.49 -19.59
N SER A 41 4.84 1.43 -19.64
CA SER A 41 4.08 2.60 -20.07
C SER A 41 4.21 3.74 -19.05
N PRO A 42 4.24 5.01 -19.49
CA PRO A 42 4.19 6.16 -18.59
C PRO A 42 3.03 6.08 -17.60
N SER A 43 1.86 5.63 -18.06
CA SER A 43 0.65 5.45 -17.25
C SER A 43 0.80 4.43 -16.12
N GLU A 44 1.55 3.34 -16.33
CA GLU A 44 1.79 2.36 -15.27
C GLU A 44 2.67 2.95 -14.16
N ILE A 45 3.70 3.71 -14.53
CA ILE A 45 4.60 4.36 -13.57
C ILE A 45 3.85 5.44 -12.79
N GLU A 46 3.07 6.27 -13.48
CA GLU A 46 2.20 7.28 -12.86
C GLU A 46 1.21 6.64 -11.89
N GLY A 47 0.55 5.55 -12.29
CA GLY A 47 -0.35 4.79 -11.43
C GLY A 47 0.33 4.32 -10.14
N TRP A 48 1.55 3.79 -10.23
CA TRP A 48 2.29 3.35 -9.04
C TRP A 48 2.73 4.50 -8.14
N VAL A 49 3.08 5.66 -8.71
CA VAL A 49 3.40 6.87 -7.95
C VAL A 49 2.16 7.36 -7.21
N GLU A 50 1.00 7.40 -7.86
CA GLU A 50 -0.26 7.78 -7.22
C GLU A 50 -0.67 6.78 -6.13
N ASP A 51 -0.52 5.48 -6.36
CA ASP A 51 -0.76 4.46 -5.34
C ASP A 51 0.12 4.66 -4.11
N ALA A 52 1.40 4.98 -4.31
CA ALA A 52 2.33 5.25 -3.22
C ALA A 52 1.94 6.52 -2.44
N LYS A 53 1.56 7.61 -3.14
CA LYS A 53 1.08 8.84 -2.49
C LYS A 53 -0.18 8.58 -1.66
N ARG A 54 -1.16 7.86 -2.21
CA ARG A 54 -2.39 7.50 -1.46
C ARG A 54 -2.08 6.63 -0.25
N GLY A 55 -1.14 5.70 -0.37
CA GLY A 55 -0.69 4.86 0.75
C GLY A 55 -0.08 5.70 1.88
N ILE A 56 0.74 6.68 1.54
CA ILE A 56 1.34 7.62 2.50
C ILE A 56 0.25 8.48 3.15
N ASP A 57 -0.63 9.10 2.36
CA ASP A 57 -1.73 9.93 2.86
C ASP A 57 -2.63 9.16 3.84
N ASN A 58 -3.05 7.94 3.46
CA ASN A 58 -3.83 7.09 4.33
C ASN A 58 -3.10 6.72 5.62
N SER A 59 -1.79 6.42 5.54
CA SER A 59 -1.00 6.10 6.73
C SER A 59 -0.79 7.31 7.65
N LEU A 60 -0.75 8.52 7.11
CA LEU A 60 -0.64 9.75 7.90
C LEU A 60 -1.99 10.18 8.48
N ARG A 61 -3.09 9.89 7.77
CA ARG A 61 -4.46 10.16 8.22
C ARG A 61 -4.94 9.17 9.28
N ALA A 62 -4.48 7.93 9.22
CA ALA A 62 -4.78 6.90 10.20
C ALA A 62 -4.23 7.31 11.58
N ASN A 63 -5.03 8.03 12.37
CA ASN A 63 -4.71 8.29 13.77
C ASN A 63 -4.85 6.94 14.53
N PRO A 64 -3.77 6.41 15.14
CA PRO A 64 -3.82 5.15 15.87
C PRO A 64 -4.87 5.13 16.99
N LEU A 65 -5.20 6.30 17.55
CA LEU A 65 -6.25 6.45 18.56
C LEU A 65 -7.65 6.21 17.99
N ASP A 66 -7.89 6.64 16.76
CA ASP A 66 -9.18 6.53 16.06
C ASP A 66 -9.46 5.07 15.67
N ILE A 67 -8.43 4.33 15.26
CA ILE A 67 -8.53 2.89 14.99
C ILE A 67 -8.88 2.13 16.27
N ARG A 68 -8.21 2.42 17.39
CA ARG A 68 -8.53 1.77 18.68
C ARG A 68 -9.95 2.10 19.13
N GLU A 69 -10.36 3.35 19.02
CA GLU A 69 -11.70 3.80 19.40
C GLU A 69 -12.79 3.14 18.52
N GLN A 70 -12.52 2.95 17.23
CA GLN A 70 -13.39 2.19 16.32
C GLN A 70 -13.50 0.71 16.72
N TYR A 71 -12.38 0.05 17.07
CA TYR A 71 -12.42 -1.33 17.56
C TYR A 71 -13.16 -1.46 18.89
N GLU A 72 -12.95 -0.54 19.82
CA GLU A 72 -13.67 -0.53 21.09
C GLU A 72 -15.17 -0.27 20.91
N LYS A 73 -15.54 0.60 19.95
CA LYS A 73 -16.94 0.82 19.58
C LYS A 73 -17.57 -0.44 19.01
N GLN A 74 -16.90 -1.12 18.07
CA GLN A 74 -17.38 -2.39 17.53
C GLN A 74 -17.54 -3.47 18.60
N LEU A 75 -16.64 -3.52 19.58
CA LEU A 75 -16.74 -4.44 20.72
C LEU A 75 -17.95 -4.13 21.61
N ARG A 76 -18.21 -2.85 21.88
CA ARG A 76 -19.39 -2.40 22.64
C ARG A 76 -20.68 -2.70 21.91
N ASP A 77 -20.80 -2.30 20.64
CA ASP A 77 -21.98 -2.55 19.81
C ASP A 77 -22.28 -4.06 19.70
N LEU A 78 -21.24 -4.90 19.62
CA LEU A 78 -21.37 -6.36 19.61
C LEU A 78 -21.81 -6.92 20.97
N GLN A 79 -21.28 -6.40 22.08
CA GLN A 79 -21.72 -6.78 23.43
C GLN A 79 -23.17 -6.39 23.70
N ASP A 80 -23.57 -5.20 23.29
CA ASP A 80 -24.95 -4.71 23.43
C ASP A 80 -25.90 -5.57 22.58
N ALA A 81 -25.53 -5.89 21.34
CA ALA A 81 -26.32 -6.78 20.49
C ALA A 81 -26.45 -8.21 21.06
N TYR A 82 -25.43 -8.72 21.74
CA TYR A 82 -25.51 -10.00 22.45
C TYR A 82 -26.31 -9.91 23.76
N GLY A 83 -26.26 -8.78 24.46
CA GLY A 83 -27.02 -8.54 25.70
C GLY A 83 -28.53 -8.41 25.46
N GLU A 84 -28.93 -7.78 24.35
CA GLU A 84 -30.34 -7.66 23.92
C GLU A 84 -30.92 -8.99 23.40
N ALA A 85 -30.08 -9.96 23.01
CA ALA A 85 -30.51 -11.29 22.56
C ALA A 85 -30.68 -12.32 23.70
N MET A 86 -30.35 -11.94 24.95
CA MET A 86 -30.39 -12.81 26.13
C MET A 86 -31.53 -12.46 27.12
N LEU A 87 -32.42 -11.53 26.77
CA LEU A 87 -33.68 -11.20 27.46
C LEU A 87 -34.90 -11.67 26.65
#